data_AF-A0A5C3N6P0-F1
#
_entry.id   AF-A0A5C3N6P0-F1
#
_cell.length_a   1.000
_cell.length_b   1.000
_cell.length_c   1.000
_cell.angle_alpha   90.00
_cell.angle_beta   90.00
_cell.angle_gamma   90.00
#
_symmetry.space_group_name_H-M   'P 1'
#
loop_
_entity.id
_entity.type
_entity.pdbx_description
1 polymer ?
#
loop_
_entity_poly.entity_id
_entity_poly.type
_entity_poly.pdbx_seq_one_letter_code
_entity_poly.pdbx_strand_id
1 'polypeptide(L)'
;MLRSHSAPRVLITSSNLVFSSASLTSAELFLPTQRQRRGRWHQSTGWAKVADGRYEVITEREGRWYYLGTYAGVGEPRMIDPRAFISMGDKVKNAIYRETLNGADDRLSKSVGGMYGRGMLRALKIGLEYIGYNEKLADELARSVRDRPDRHAKRRAGRRSGTGVEGR
;
A
#
# COMPACT_ATOMS: atom_id res chain seq x y z
N MET A 1 4.46 30.29 16.39
CA MET A 1 4.94 29.67 15.13
C MET A 1 3.79 28.89 14.50
N LEU A 2 3.19 29.42 13.43
CA LEU A 2 2.07 28.77 12.72
C LEU A 2 2.62 27.56 11.96
N ARG A 3 2.23 26.35 12.39
CA ARG A 3 2.51 25.12 11.64
C ARG A 3 1.89 25.29 10.25
N SER A 4 2.70 25.36 9.21
CA SER A 4 2.22 25.28 7.82
C SER A 4 1.43 23.98 7.68
N HIS A 5 0.11 24.06 7.64
CA HIS A 5 -0.76 22.91 7.47
C HIS A 5 -0.66 22.49 6.00
N SER A 6 0.39 21.75 5.66
CA SER A 6 0.48 21.11 4.36
C SER A 6 -0.80 20.30 4.11
N ALA A 7 -1.38 20.44 2.92
CA ALA A 7 -2.58 19.71 2.54
C ALA A 7 -2.37 18.21 2.74
N PRO A 8 -3.37 17.47 3.25
CA PRO A 8 -3.25 16.04 3.47
C PRO A 8 -3.01 15.31 2.14
N ARG A 9 -2.11 14.33 2.16
CA ARG A 9 -1.69 13.55 0.98
C ARG A 9 -2.39 12.20 0.96
N VAL A 10 -2.71 11.65 -0.20
CA VAL A 10 -3.31 10.30 -0.26
C VAL A 10 -2.23 9.23 -0.11
N LEU A 11 -2.42 8.34 0.87
CA LEU A 11 -1.60 7.15 1.10
C LEU A 11 -2.45 5.90 0.85
N ILE A 12 -2.13 5.19 -0.23
CA ILE A 12 -2.79 3.94 -0.60
C ILE A 12 -1.97 2.78 -0.03
N THR A 13 -2.57 1.98 0.86
CA THR A 13 -1.89 0.90 1.58
C THR A 13 -2.57 -0.44 1.32
N SER A 14 -1.91 -1.33 0.59
CA SER A 14 -2.53 -2.63 0.23
C SER A 14 -2.14 -3.76 1.20
N SER A 15 -1.01 -3.67 1.92
CA SER A 15 -0.61 -4.76 2.84
C SER A 15 0.52 -4.46 3.83
N ASN A 16 1.17 -3.31 3.73
CA ASN A 16 2.26 -2.90 4.63
C ASN A 16 1.80 -2.01 5.79
N LEU A 17 0.49 -1.81 5.93
CA LEU A 17 -0.13 -1.13 7.05
C LEU A 17 -0.77 -2.17 7.97
N VAL A 18 -0.39 -2.13 9.25
CA VAL A 18 -0.91 -3.02 10.30
C VAL A 18 -1.66 -2.17 11.30
N PHE A 19 -2.92 -2.50 11.54
CA PHE A 19 -3.72 -1.86 12.58
C PHE A 19 -3.56 -2.61 13.90
N SER A 20 -3.64 -1.89 15.01
CA SER A 20 -3.88 -2.52 16.30
C SER A 20 -5.20 -3.30 16.22
N SER A 21 -5.21 -4.56 16.69
CA SER A 21 -6.38 -5.43 16.56
C SER A 21 -7.63 -4.88 17.25
N ALA A 22 -7.47 -3.94 18.19
CA ALA A 22 -8.55 -3.35 18.96
C ALA A 22 -9.10 -2.03 18.39
N SER A 23 -8.41 -1.36 17.46
CA SER A 23 -8.85 -0.03 16.99
C SER A 23 -8.21 0.41 15.67
N LEU A 24 -8.94 1.25 14.92
CA LEU A 24 -8.41 1.98 13.76
C LEU A 24 -7.70 3.29 14.19
N THR A 25 -7.56 3.56 15.48
CA THR A 25 -6.97 4.84 15.93
C THR A 25 -5.45 4.87 15.80
N SER A 26 -4.80 3.71 15.72
CA SER A 26 -3.37 3.58 15.53
C SER A 26 -3.04 2.53 14.47
N ALA A 27 -2.04 2.84 13.66
CA ALA A 27 -1.51 1.94 12.67
C ALA A 27 0.01 2.01 12.59
N GLU A 28 0.62 0.92 12.15
CA GLU A 28 2.05 0.81 11.90
C GLU A 28 2.27 0.58 10.41
N LEU A 29 3.01 1.50 9.79
CA LEU A 29 3.39 1.40 8.39
C LEU A 29 4.81 0.88 8.28
N PHE A 30 4.99 -0.15 7.47
CA PHE A 30 6.28 -0.76 7.21
C PHE A 30 6.76 -0.43 5.80
N LEU A 31 7.95 0.17 5.67
CA LEU A 31 8.50 0.56 4.38
C LEU A 31 9.95 0.08 4.22
N PRO A 32 10.37 -0.31 3.01
CA PRO A 32 11.77 -0.63 2.78
C PRO A 32 12.62 0.65 2.72
N THR A 33 13.85 0.57 3.22
CA THR A 33 14.83 1.67 3.08
C THR A 33 15.51 1.68 1.73
N GLN A 34 15.37 0.60 0.96
CA GLN A 34 16.00 0.43 -0.35
C GLN A 34 15.00 -0.19 -1.33
N ARG A 35 15.10 0.18 -2.60
CA ARG A 35 14.32 -0.40 -3.70
C ARG A 35 15.22 -0.82 -4.84
N GLN A 36 14.86 -1.92 -5.49
CA GLN A 36 15.50 -2.35 -6.71
C GLN A 36 14.81 -1.67 -7.91
N ARG A 37 15.60 -0.99 -8.75
CA ARG A 37 15.11 -0.37 -9.98
C ARG A 37 16.10 -0.66 -11.10
N ARG A 38 15.62 -1.26 -12.19
CA ARG A 38 16.46 -1.63 -13.35
C ARG A 38 17.70 -2.43 -12.94
N GLY A 39 17.52 -3.41 -12.03
CA GLY A 39 18.59 -4.27 -11.53
C GLY A 39 19.53 -3.63 -10.49
N ARG A 40 19.39 -2.33 -10.17
CA ARG A 40 20.25 -1.63 -9.20
C ARG A 40 19.51 -1.31 -7.91
N TRP A 41 20.25 -1.28 -6.80
CA TRP A 41 19.73 -0.88 -5.49
C TRP A 41 19.80 0.63 -5.31
N HIS A 42 18.69 1.22 -4.89
CA HIS A 42 18.57 2.65 -4.62
C HIS A 42 18.04 2.86 -3.20
N GLN A 43 18.51 3.89 -2.52
CA GLN A 43 17.89 4.31 -1.27
C GLN A 43 16.47 4.83 -1.53
N SER A 44 15.55 4.38 -0.70
CA SER A 44 14.19 4.92 -0.62
C SER A 44 14.22 6.10 0.34
N THR A 45 13.80 7.27 -0.13
CA THR A 45 13.57 8.46 0.71
C THR A 45 12.09 8.74 0.92
N GLY A 46 11.21 7.88 0.38
CA GLY A 46 9.76 8.04 0.43
C GLY A 46 9.21 8.00 1.86
N TRP A 47 9.85 7.24 2.74
CA TRP A 47 9.46 7.10 4.14
C TRP A 47 9.62 8.40 4.95
N ALA A 48 10.61 9.24 4.64
CA ALA A 48 10.85 10.50 5.36
C ALA A 48 9.67 11.47 5.17
N LYS A 49 9.10 11.48 3.96
CA LYS A 49 7.88 12.25 3.69
C LYS A 49 6.72 11.76 4.55
N VAL A 50 6.63 10.45 4.78
CA VAL A 50 5.52 9.84 5.53
C VAL A 50 5.61 10.13 7.03
N ALA A 51 6.81 10.12 7.60
CA ALA A 51 7.03 10.38 9.02
C ALA A 51 6.49 11.75 9.48
N ASP A 52 6.66 12.79 8.67
CA ASP A 52 6.32 14.17 9.06
C ASP A 52 4.97 14.67 8.49
N GLY A 53 4.22 13.81 7.82
CA GLY A 53 3.08 14.21 7.01
C GLY A 53 1.71 13.86 7.59
N ARG A 54 0.67 14.47 6.99
CA ARG A 54 -0.74 14.09 7.14
C ARG A 54 -1.18 13.30 5.91
N TYR A 55 -1.86 12.19 6.14
CA TYR A 55 -2.18 11.21 5.12
C TYR A 55 -3.63 10.76 5.15
N GLU A 56 -4.30 10.84 4.02
CA GLU A 56 -5.58 10.17 3.79
C GLU A 56 -5.30 8.71 3.49
N VAL A 57 -5.70 7.82 4.40
CA VAL A 57 -5.39 6.39 4.31
C VAL A 57 -6.52 5.67 3.58
N ILE A 58 -6.16 5.05 2.47
CA ILE A 58 -7.04 4.20 1.67
C ILE A 58 -6.43 2.80 1.64
N THR A 59 -7.24 1.77 1.82
CA THR A 59 -6.79 0.36 1.77
C THR A 59 -7.66 -0.47 0.84
N GLU A 60 -7.10 -1.55 0.29
CA GLU A 60 -7.84 -2.55 -0.48
C GLU A 60 -8.01 -3.83 0.34
N ARG A 61 -9.24 -4.33 0.44
CA ARG A 61 -9.55 -5.64 1.02
C ARG A 61 -10.55 -6.35 0.11
N GLU A 62 -10.25 -7.59 -0.26
CA GLU A 62 -11.14 -8.43 -1.09
C GLU A 62 -11.59 -7.75 -2.39
N GLY A 63 -10.66 -7.01 -3.03
CA GLY A 63 -10.95 -6.27 -4.27
C GLY A 63 -11.79 -5.00 -4.08
N ARG A 64 -12.04 -4.59 -2.83
CA ARG A 64 -12.81 -3.39 -2.47
C ARG A 64 -11.90 -2.37 -1.79
N TRP A 65 -12.07 -1.11 -2.18
CA TRP A 65 -11.35 0.02 -1.58
C TRP A 65 -12.12 0.59 -0.40
N TYR A 66 -11.43 0.85 0.70
CA TYR A 66 -11.96 1.42 1.93
C TYR A 66 -11.15 2.66 2.30
N TYR A 67 -11.83 3.78 2.52
CA TYR A 67 -11.24 4.97 3.11
C TYR A 67 -11.31 4.87 4.64
N LEU A 68 -10.16 4.96 5.30
CA LEU A 68 -10.02 4.73 6.74
C LEU A 68 -9.86 6.01 7.56
N GLY A 69 -9.81 7.17 6.89
CA GLY A 69 -9.64 8.47 7.52
C GLY A 69 -8.26 9.10 7.28
N THR A 70 -8.04 10.20 7.97
CA THR A 70 -6.80 10.97 7.96
C THR A 70 -5.93 10.56 9.14
N TYR A 71 -4.67 10.27 8.88
CA TYR A 71 -3.66 9.87 9.85
C TYR A 71 -2.48 10.84 9.81
N ALA A 72 -1.79 11.00 10.93
CA ALA A 72 -0.51 11.70 11.01
C ALA A 72 0.59 10.74 11.42
N GLY A 73 1.80 10.97 10.90
CA GLY A 73 2.99 10.30 11.42
C GLY A 73 3.25 10.66 12.89
N VAL A 74 3.54 9.66 13.70
CA VAL A 74 3.83 9.82 15.13
C VAL A 74 5.12 9.11 15.52
N GLY A 75 5.95 9.84 16.27
CA GLY A 75 7.27 9.40 16.70
C GLY A 75 8.29 9.27 15.58
N GLU A 76 9.54 9.02 15.97
CA GLU A 76 10.64 8.82 15.03
C GLU A 76 10.52 7.46 14.31
N PRO A 77 10.71 7.40 12.98
CA PRO A 77 10.80 6.15 12.25
C PRO A 77 11.87 5.23 12.83
N ARG A 78 11.52 3.97 13.07
CA ARG A 78 12.42 2.99 13.68
C ARG A 78 12.89 1.94 12.69
N MET A 79 14.19 1.71 12.66
CA MET A 79 14.77 0.61 11.90
C MET A 79 14.35 -0.73 12.52
N ILE A 80 13.90 -1.65 11.68
CA ILE A 80 13.53 -3.00 12.11
C ILE A 80 14.79 -3.86 12.16
N ASP A 81 15.05 -4.45 13.31
CA ASP A 81 16.11 -5.43 13.50
C ASP A 81 15.85 -6.70 12.65
N PRO A 82 16.88 -7.37 12.08
CA PRO A 82 16.69 -8.60 11.31
C PRO A 82 15.93 -9.71 12.04
N ARG A 83 16.14 -9.90 13.34
CA ARG A 83 15.43 -10.92 14.13
C ARG A 83 13.96 -10.55 14.29
N ALA A 84 13.68 -9.27 14.54
CA ALA A 84 12.32 -8.76 14.57
C ALA A 84 11.64 -8.94 13.20
N PHE A 85 12.36 -8.66 12.10
CA PHE A 85 11.87 -8.83 10.74
C PHE A 85 11.50 -10.29 10.44
N ILE A 86 12.36 -11.25 10.80
CA ILE A 86 12.10 -12.69 10.62
C ILE A 86 10.79 -13.10 11.30
N SER A 87 10.52 -12.54 12.48
CA SER A 87 9.35 -12.83 13.31
C SER A 87 8.07 -12.13 12.83
N MET A 88 8.14 -11.26 11.83
CA MET A 88 6.96 -10.58 11.29
C MET A 88 6.07 -11.55 10.51
N GLY A 89 4.76 -11.28 10.52
CA GLY A 89 3.79 -12.04 9.72
C GLY A 89 4.08 -11.95 8.21
N ASP A 90 3.86 -13.05 7.50
CA ASP A 90 4.19 -13.18 6.08
C ASP A 90 3.52 -12.12 5.20
N LYS A 91 2.30 -11.71 5.56
CA LYS A 91 1.59 -10.64 4.84
C LYS A 91 2.40 -9.34 4.80
N VAL A 92 3.00 -8.96 5.92
CA VAL A 92 3.80 -7.73 6.03
C VAL A 92 5.14 -7.90 5.33
N LYS A 93 5.82 -9.04 5.53
CA LYS A 93 7.09 -9.35 4.83
C LYS A 93 6.89 -9.30 3.31
N ASN A 94 5.85 -9.92 2.79
CA ASN A 94 5.53 -9.92 1.35
C ASN A 94 5.15 -8.53 0.84
N ALA A 95 4.52 -7.69 1.66
CA ALA A 95 4.28 -6.30 1.31
C ALA A 95 5.58 -5.52 1.16
N ILE A 96 6.51 -5.68 2.12
CA ILE A 96 7.83 -5.06 2.08
C ILE A 96 8.60 -5.57 0.86
N TYR A 97 8.61 -6.87 0.57
CA TYR A 97 9.30 -7.42 -0.60
C TYR A 97 8.78 -6.84 -1.92
N ARG A 98 7.45 -6.73 -2.08
CA ARG A 98 6.85 -6.13 -3.28
C ARG A 98 7.25 -4.65 -3.44
N GLU A 99 7.23 -3.89 -2.35
CA GLU A 99 7.70 -2.51 -2.33
C GLU A 99 9.20 -2.39 -2.63
N THR A 100 10.01 -3.33 -2.12
CA THR A 100 11.44 -3.41 -2.38
C THR A 100 11.72 -3.73 -3.84
N LEU A 101 10.96 -4.64 -4.46
CA LEU A 101 11.13 -5.06 -5.83
C LEU A 101 10.53 -4.08 -6.85
N ASN A 102 9.58 -3.24 -6.44
CA ASN A 102 8.94 -2.21 -7.28
C ASN A 102 8.49 -2.77 -8.65
N GLY A 103 7.83 -3.94 -8.65
CA GLY A 103 7.37 -4.62 -9.86
C GLY A 103 8.43 -5.46 -10.61
N ALA A 104 9.61 -5.67 -10.01
CA ALA A 104 10.57 -6.68 -10.48
C ALA A 104 10.06 -8.11 -10.21
N ASP A 105 10.71 -9.10 -10.83
CA ASP A 105 10.30 -10.50 -10.81
C ASP A 105 10.10 -11.05 -9.39
N ASP A 106 8.87 -11.50 -9.09
CA ASP A 106 8.48 -12.09 -7.80
C ASP A 106 9.35 -13.30 -7.42
N ARG A 107 10.00 -13.97 -8.39
CA ARG A 107 10.96 -15.05 -8.14
C ARG A 107 12.15 -14.60 -7.29
N LEU A 108 12.47 -13.30 -7.29
CA LEU A 108 13.52 -12.71 -6.46
C LEU A 108 13.11 -12.56 -4.98
N SER A 109 11.83 -12.73 -4.63
CA SER A 109 11.33 -12.53 -3.26
C SER A 109 12.03 -13.41 -2.22
N LYS A 110 12.40 -14.65 -2.57
CA LYS A 110 13.18 -15.52 -1.68
C LYS A 110 14.58 -14.97 -1.40
N SER A 111 15.24 -14.44 -2.43
CA SER A 111 16.56 -13.81 -2.30
C SER A 111 16.48 -12.55 -1.43
N VAL A 112 15.49 -11.70 -1.68
CA VAL A 112 15.21 -10.49 -0.90
C VAL A 112 14.93 -10.84 0.57
N GLY A 113 14.10 -11.84 0.84
CA GLY A 113 13.84 -12.32 2.20
C GLY A 113 15.12 -12.74 2.93
N GLY A 114 16.03 -13.45 2.25
CA GLY A 114 17.35 -13.78 2.78
C GLY A 114 18.22 -12.56 3.07
N MET A 115 18.16 -11.52 2.25
CA MET A 115 18.89 -10.26 2.47
C MET A 115 18.38 -9.50 3.70
N TYR A 116 17.06 -9.45 3.92
CA TYR A 116 16.49 -8.87 5.14
C TYR A 116 16.88 -9.67 6.39
N GLY A 117 16.76 -11.00 6.35
CA GLY A 117 17.10 -11.86 7.49
C GLY A 117 18.57 -11.79 7.90
N ARG A 118 19.47 -11.51 6.95
CA ARG A 118 20.91 -11.27 7.21
C ARG A 118 21.25 -9.80 7.50
N GLY A 119 20.29 -8.89 7.39
CA GLY A 119 20.49 -7.46 7.62
C GLY A 119 21.21 -6.70 6.51
N MET A 120 21.30 -7.26 5.30
CA MET A 120 21.83 -6.57 4.11
C MET A 120 20.83 -5.54 3.57
N LEU A 121 19.53 -5.82 3.74
CA LEU A 121 18.45 -4.85 3.53
C LEU A 121 17.82 -4.51 4.88
N ARG A 122 17.21 -3.32 4.95
CA ARG A 122 16.54 -2.84 6.14
C ARG A 122 15.14 -2.34 5.82
N ALA A 123 14.26 -2.43 6.82
CA ALA A 123 12.92 -1.90 6.78
C ALA A 123 12.76 -0.90 7.93
N LEU A 124 11.85 0.05 7.72
CA LEU A 124 11.43 1.02 8.70
C LEU A 124 10.01 0.72 9.16
N LYS A 125 9.78 0.99 10.43
CA LYS A 125 8.47 1.08 11.06
C LYS A 125 8.17 2.55 11.34
N ILE A 126 7.04 3.01 10.83
CA ILE A 126 6.51 4.36 11.08
C ILE A 126 5.19 4.20 11.84
N GLY A 127 5.07 4.88 12.97
CA GLY A 127 3.81 4.98 13.70
C GLY A 127 2.88 5.97 13.00
N LEU A 128 1.60 5.63 12.90
CA LEU A 128 0.54 6.49 12.42
C LEU A 128 -0.57 6.57 13.48
N GLU A 129 -1.13 7.76 13.66
CA GLU A 129 -2.28 8.00 14.54
C GLU A 129 -3.41 8.66 13.76
N TYR A 130 -4.63 8.20 14.00
CA TYR A 130 -5.84 8.76 13.43
C TYR A 130 -6.09 10.16 13.99
N ILE A 131 -6.30 11.12 13.10
CA ILE A 131 -6.50 12.53 13.46
C ILE A 131 -7.82 13.11 12.95
N GLY A 132 -8.61 12.33 12.21
CA GLY A 132 -9.94 12.75 11.75
C GLY A 132 -10.39 12.04 10.48
N TYR A 133 -11.55 12.44 9.99
CA TYR A 133 -12.16 11.90 8.77
C TYR A 133 -12.47 13.03 7.80
N ASN A 134 -12.03 12.91 6.55
CA ASN A 134 -12.30 13.89 5.51
C ASN A 134 -13.58 13.48 4.76
N GLU A 135 -14.73 13.96 5.24
CA GLU A 135 -16.05 13.65 4.68
C GLU A 135 -16.14 14.01 3.19
N LYS A 136 -15.59 15.16 2.80
CA LYS A 136 -15.60 15.61 1.41
C LYS A 136 -14.88 14.61 0.49
N LEU A 137 -13.69 14.17 0.88
CA LEU A 137 -12.94 13.16 0.12
C LEU A 137 -13.68 11.81 0.11
N ALA A 138 -14.26 11.40 1.24
CA ALA A 138 -15.03 10.17 1.33
C ALA A 138 -16.20 10.16 0.35
N ASP A 139 -16.94 11.26 0.28
CA ASP A 139 -18.06 11.44 -0.66
C ASP A 139 -17.61 11.40 -2.11
N GLU A 140 -16.51 12.08 -2.43
CA GLU A 140 -15.91 12.08 -3.78
C GLU A 140 -15.47 10.65 -4.19
N LEU A 141 -14.81 9.93 -3.28
CA LEU A 141 -14.44 8.52 -3.49
C LEU A 141 -15.67 7.65 -3.70
N ALA A 142 -16.71 7.80 -2.87
CA ALA A 142 -17.94 7.02 -2.97
C ALA A 142 -18.66 7.25 -4.31
N ARG A 143 -18.74 8.51 -4.79
CA ARG A 143 -19.30 8.84 -6.11
C ARG A 143 -18.49 8.19 -7.23
N SER A 144 -17.15 8.29 -7.17
CA SER A 144 -16.27 7.72 -8.19
C SER A 144 -16.39 6.19 -8.35
N VAL A 145 -16.77 5.49 -7.27
CA VAL A 145 -17.02 4.04 -7.31
C VAL A 145 -18.39 3.73 -7.92
N ARG A 146 -19.42 4.54 -7.62
CA ARG A 146 -20.78 4.39 -8.18
C ARG A 146 -20.82 4.65 -9.69
N ASP A 147 -20.05 5.63 -10.16
CA ASP A 147 -20.08 6.06 -11.57
C ASP A 147 -19.22 5.20 -12.49
N ARG A 148 -18.57 4.14 -11.99
CA ARG A 148 -17.83 3.19 -12.85
C ARG A 148 -18.84 2.33 -13.61
N PRO A 149 -18.97 2.46 -14.94
CA PRO A 149 -19.79 1.54 -15.71
C PRO A 149 -19.21 0.13 -15.55
N ASP A 150 -20.08 -0.81 -15.27
CA ASP A 150 -19.77 -2.20 -15.03
C ASP A 150 -19.07 -2.81 -16.26
N ARG A 151 -17.73 -2.72 -16.30
CA ARG A 151 -16.90 -3.17 -17.43
C ARG A 151 -17.02 -4.68 -17.64
N HIS A 152 -17.58 -5.42 -16.69
CA HIS A 152 -17.87 -6.84 -16.82
C HIS A 152 -19.15 -7.15 -17.61
N ALA A 153 -20.12 -6.24 -17.69
CA ALA A 153 -21.36 -6.48 -18.42
C ALA A 153 -21.17 -6.50 -19.96
N LYS A 154 -20.20 -5.74 -20.50
CA LYS A 154 -20.00 -5.65 -21.96
C LYS A 154 -19.24 -6.82 -22.60
N ARG A 155 -18.49 -7.64 -21.85
CA ARG A 155 -17.75 -8.78 -22.45
C ARG A 155 -18.62 -10.00 -22.76
N ARG A 156 -19.84 -10.10 -22.22
CA ARG A 156 -20.78 -11.20 -22.53
C ARG A 156 -21.68 -10.93 -23.74
N ALA A 157 -21.86 -9.67 -24.15
CA ALA A 157 -22.73 -9.33 -25.28
C ALA A 157 -22.04 -9.45 -26.66
N GLY A 158 -20.71 -9.50 -26.73
CA GLY A 158 -19.96 -9.44 -27.99
C GLY A 158 -19.58 -10.78 -28.63
N ARG A 159 -20.04 -11.94 -28.12
CA ARG A 159 -19.60 -13.27 -28.61
C ARG A 159 -20.74 -14.16 -29.13
N ARG A 160 -21.90 -13.59 -29.48
CA ARG A 160 -23.03 -14.28 -30.13
C ARG A 160 -23.39 -13.57 -31.45
N SER A 161 -22.48 -13.56 -32.41
CA SER A 161 -22.78 -13.19 -33.79
C SER A 161 -21.66 -13.70 -34.68
N GLY A 162 -21.78 -14.95 -35.13
CA GLY A 162 -20.82 -15.56 -36.04
C GLY A 162 -20.87 -17.08 -36.03
N THR A 163 -21.94 -17.64 -36.59
CA THR A 163 -21.96 -18.99 -37.20
C THR A 163 -23.31 -19.16 -37.89
N GLY A 164 -23.40 -18.62 -39.11
CA GLY A 164 -24.43 -18.96 -40.08
C GLY A 164 -23.71 -19.40 -41.34
N VAL A 165 -23.40 -20.70 -41.43
CA VAL A 165 -23.01 -21.37 -42.67
C VAL A 165 -24.04 -22.47 -42.85
N GLU A 166 -25.10 -22.19 -43.60
CA GLU A 166 -25.94 -23.22 -44.20
C GLU A 166 -25.51 -23.34 -45.66
N GLY A 167 -24.96 -24.50 -46.00
CA GLY A 167 -24.69 -24.88 -47.38
C GLY A 167 -25.93 -25.47 -48.03
N ARG A 168 -26.11 -25.18 -49.32
CA ARG A 168 -26.62 -26.08 -50.35
C ARG A 168 -25.97 -25.72 -51.67
#